data_AF-A0A2S4PQD7-F1
#
_entry.id   AF-A0A2S4PQD7-F1
#
_cell.length_a   1.000
_cell.length_b   1.000
_cell.length_c   1.000
_cell.angle_alpha   90.00
_cell.angle_beta   90.00
_cell.angle_gamma   90.00
#
_symmetry.space_group_name_H-M   'P 1'
#
loop_
_entity.id
_entity.type
_entity.pdbx_description
1 polymer ?
#
loop_
_entity_poly.entity_id
_entity_poly.type
_entity_poly.pdbx_seq_one_letter_code
_entity_poly.pdbx_strand_id
1 'polypeptide(L)'
;MYGAIEFPDCIQVTNDRTTLREFVYPLQQIQSSDTSLFHEQATLASRNDAVERFNDEVAEIRNTVSRDYFSLDEYLRQITGQVLAAGILKLQVGMPFMLIRNYYSKFGLCNGSRLIVTHLLNRAIKERIISQDPRFGGKEYIISRASMTSREDVSFTMVRKQLPLRPCFSMTINKSQGQTLKQVGVDLSTSTFTPWQLYAALSRVTDVRNMIVLLPLEQRTTDNVVYPEVLLRPPMINPETVPLWPVTIPRTRALLIENDGAPEQLRPFGYLSSLESEQIW
;
A
#
# COMPACT_ATOMS: atom_id res chain seq x y z
N MET A 1 15.54 -16.36 8.24
CA MET A 1 15.37 -16.86 9.62
C MET A 1 14.25 -16.05 10.26
N TYR A 2 13.36 -16.66 11.04
CA TYR A 2 12.38 -15.92 11.85
C TYR A 2 13.01 -15.62 13.20
N GLY A 3 12.94 -14.36 13.63
CA GLY A 3 13.30 -13.92 14.97
C GLY A 3 12.12 -13.19 15.61
N ALA A 4 11.83 -13.48 16.88
CA ALA A 4 10.80 -12.76 17.61
C ALA A 4 11.31 -11.36 17.98
N ILE A 5 10.49 -10.33 17.76
CA ILE A 5 10.74 -8.96 18.21
C ILE A 5 9.67 -8.59 19.21
N GLU A 6 10.10 -8.09 20.37
CA GLU A 6 9.24 -7.49 21.39
C GLU A 6 9.11 -5.98 21.15
N PHE A 7 7.88 -5.47 21.20
CA PHE A 7 7.57 -4.06 21.03
C PHE A 7 7.85 -3.28 22.32
N PRO A 8 8.68 -2.22 22.27
CA PRO A 8 8.98 -1.38 23.43
C PRO A 8 7.72 -0.69 23.96
N ASP A 9 7.71 -0.33 25.24
CA ASP A 9 6.55 0.28 25.93
C ASP A 9 6.07 1.60 25.31
N CYS A 10 6.96 2.30 24.59
CA CYS A 10 6.60 3.53 23.88
C CYS A 10 5.68 3.31 22.67
N ILE A 11 5.54 2.08 22.19
CA ILE A 11 4.63 1.70 21.10
C ILE A 11 3.34 1.17 21.72
N GLN A 12 2.21 1.76 21.34
CA GLN A 12 0.90 1.27 21.74
C GLN A 12 0.63 -0.07 21.02
N VAL A 13 0.20 -1.06 21.78
CA VAL A 13 -0.22 -2.36 21.25
C VAL A 13 -1.61 -2.68 21.76
N THR A 14 -2.38 -3.41 20.97
CA THR A 14 -3.71 -3.89 21.33
C THR A 14 -3.92 -5.28 20.74
N ASN A 15 -4.83 -6.05 21.32
CA ASN A 15 -5.38 -7.27 20.75
C ASN A 15 -6.82 -7.07 20.25
N ASP A 16 -7.37 -5.87 20.41
CA ASP A 16 -8.72 -5.52 19.99
C ASP A 16 -8.69 -4.69 18.71
N ARG A 17 -9.30 -5.24 17.66
CA ARG A 17 -9.43 -4.58 16.36
C ARG A 17 -10.27 -3.30 16.45
N THR A 18 -11.24 -3.25 17.36
CA THR A 18 -12.07 -2.05 17.54
C THR A 18 -11.24 -0.90 18.06
N THR A 19 -10.37 -1.15 19.04
CA THR A 19 -9.40 -0.18 19.53
C THR A 19 -8.46 0.31 18.43
N LEU A 20 -7.94 -0.59 17.58
CA LEU A 20 -7.13 -0.18 16.42
C LEU A 20 -7.94 0.71 15.45
N ARG A 21 -9.17 0.32 15.13
CA ARG A 21 -10.03 1.08 14.23
C ARG A 21 -10.34 2.45 14.81
N GLU A 22 -10.81 2.56 16.05
CA GLU A 22 -11.13 3.85 16.67
C GLU A 22 -9.92 4.76 16.82
N PHE A 23 -8.72 4.19 17.00
CA PHE A 23 -7.49 4.96 17.01
C PHE A 23 -7.21 5.62 15.66
N VAL A 24 -7.28 4.86 14.56
CA VAL A 24 -6.98 5.37 13.21
C VAL A 24 -8.15 6.15 12.64
N TYR A 25 -9.37 5.67 12.87
CA TYR A 25 -10.60 6.11 12.26
C TYR A 25 -11.72 6.20 13.31
N PRO A 26 -11.77 7.29 14.09
CA PRO A 26 -12.81 7.48 15.09
C PRO A 26 -14.21 7.46 14.46
N LEU A 27 -15.17 6.79 15.10
CA LEU A 27 -16.52 6.60 14.57
C LEU A 27 -17.18 7.91 14.10
N GLN A 28 -17.09 8.96 14.91
CA GLN A 28 -17.65 10.28 14.62
C GLN A 28 -17.04 10.92 13.37
N GLN A 29 -15.75 10.68 13.12
CA GLN A 29 -15.04 11.23 11.95
C GLN A 29 -15.33 10.41 10.69
N ILE A 30 -15.37 9.07 10.77
CA ILE A 30 -15.73 8.20 9.62
C ILE A 30 -17.11 8.55 9.08
N GLN A 31 -18.08 8.77 9.98
CA GLN A 31 -19.46 9.09 9.62
C GLN A 31 -19.66 10.54 9.20
N SER A 32 -18.64 11.39 9.39
CA SER A 32 -18.67 12.77 8.94
C SER A 32 -18.48 12.88 7.42
N SER A 33 -18.84 14.03 6.87
CA SER A 33 -18.52 14.39 5.49
C SER A 33 -17.07 14.85 5.29
N ASP A 34 -16.30 15.01 6.37
CA ASP A 34 -14.90 15.39 6.28
C ASP A 34 -14.06 14.22 5.78
N THR A 35 -13.26 14.46 4.75
CA THR A 35 -12.37 13.47 4.14
C THR A 35 -10.92 13.69 4.53
N SER A 36 -10.60 14.75 5.28
CA SER A 36 -9.25 15.15 5.68
C SER A 36 -8.47 14.00 6.33
N LEU A 37 -9.17 13.21 7.15
CA LEU A 37 -8.64 12.07 7.88
C LEU A 37 -7.98 11.04 6.95
N PHE A 38 -8.57 10.80 5.77
CA PHE A 38 -8.08 9.81 4.82
C PHE A 38 -6.79 10.25 4.10
N HIS A 39 -6.40 11.53 4.20
CA HIS A 39 -5.19 12.03 3.57
C HIS A 39 -3.92 11.54 4.28
N GLU A 40 -3.99 11.40 5.60
CA GLU A 40 -2.82 11.29 6.45
C GLU A 40 -2.85 10.03 7.32
N GLN A 41 -3.94 9.27 7.25
CA GLN A 41 -4.19 8.10 8.09
C GLN A 41 -4.42 6.84 7.24
N ALA A 42 -3.89 5.72 7.69
CA ALA A 42 -4.14 4.40 7.11
C ALA A 42 -3.94 3.28 8.11
N THR A 43 -4.68 2.18 7.93
CA THR A 43 -4.33 0.89 8.49
C THR A 43 -3.40 0.14 7.52
N LEU A 44 -2.37 -0.51 8.04
CA LEU A 44 -1.41 -1.29 7.27
C LEU A 44 -1.49 -2.75 7.70
N ALA A 45 -1.57 -3.67 6.74
CA ALA A 45 -1.52 -5.10 7.02
C ALA A 45 -0.50 -5.82 6.15
N SER A 46 -0.02 -6.98 6.58
CA SER A 46 0.91 -7.79 5.79
C SER A 46 0.23 -8.42 4.57
N ARG A 47 -1.04 -8.84 4.70
CA ARG A 47 -1.76 -9.64 3.69
C ARG A 47 -2.98 -8.93 3.12
N ASN A 48 -3.29 -9.21 1.85
CA ASN A 48 -4.45 -8.63 1.14
C ASN A 48 -5.80 -9.01 1.80
N ASP A 49 -5.95 -10.23 2.31
CA ASP A 49 -7.19 -10.69 2.93
C ASP A 49 -7.53 -9.94 4.24
N ALA A 50 -6.50 -9.51 4.99
CA ALA A 50 -6.68 -8.66 6.16
C ALA A 50 -7.07 -7.23 5.76
N VAL A 51 -6.46 -6.71 4.68
CA VAL A 51 -6.79 -5.40 4.09
C VAL A 51 -8.24 -5.35 3.61
N GLU A 52 -8.68 -6.37 2.86
CA GLU A 52 -10.05 -6.47 2.35
C GLU A 52 -11.06 -6.49 3.49
N ARG A 53 -10.86 -7.38 4.49
CA ARG A 53 -11.73 -7.45 5.66
C ARG A 53 -11.87 -6.13 6.41
N PHE A 54 -10.76 -5.42 6.65
CA PHE A 54 -10.80 -4.12 7.34
C PHE A 54 -11.47 -3.03 6.50
N ASN A 55 -11.22 -3.03 5.19
CA ASN A 55 -11.85 -2.08 4.27
C ASN A 55 -13.36 -2.23 4.22
N ASP A 56 -13.86 -3.47 4.17
CA ASP A 56 -15.30 -3.76 4.16
C ASP A 56 -15.95 -3.33 5.48
N GLU A 57 -15.32 -3.64 6.63
CA GLU A 57 -15.79 -3.22 7.95
C GLU A 57 -15.96 -1.69 8.05
N VAL A 58 -14.92 -0.92 7.67
CA VAL A 58 -14.96 0.54 7.77
C VAL A 58 -15.97 1.14 6.77
N ALA A 59 -16.13 0.54 5.59
CA ALA A 59 -17.11 0.98 4.60
C ALA A 59 -18.56 0.79 5.10
N GLU A 60 -18.84 -0.28 5.84
CA GLU A 60 -20.15 -0.53 6.46
C GLU A 60 -20.45 0.49 7.57
N ILE A 61 -19.46 0.77 8.43
CA ILE A 61 -19.59 1.70 9.57
C ILE A 61 -19.88 3.13 9.12
N ARG A 62 -19.34 3.54 7.96
CA ARG A 62 -19.55 4.87 7.38
C ARG A 62 -21.01 5.16 7.05
N ASN A 63 -21.86 4.14 6.90
CA ASN A 63 -23.32 4.26 6.73
C ASN A 63 -23.76 5.33 5.71
N THR A 64 -22.99 5.49 4.63
CA THR A 64 -23.26 6.44 3.55
C THR A 64 -23.92 5.71 2.39
N VAL A 65 -24.79 6.41 1.64
CA VAL A 65 -25.42 5.87 0.43
C VAL A 65 -24.36 5.33 -0.52
N SER A 66 -24.40 4.02 -0.75
CA SER A 66 -23.47 3.33 -1.63
C SER A 66 -24.09 3.08 -3.01
N ARG A 67 -23.25 3.04 -4.04
CA ARG A 67 -23.61 2.58 -5.37
C ARG A 67 -22.77 1.37 -5.75
N ASP A 68 -23.46 0.35 -6.26
CA ASP A 68 -22.81 -0.87 -6.74
C ASP A 68 -22.45 -0.74 -8.22
N TYR A 69 -21.20 -1.04 -8.54
CA TYR A 69 -20.68 -1.12 -9.90
C TYR A 69 -20.39 -2.58 -10.25
N PHE A 70 -21.27 -3.16 -11.05
CA PHE A 70 -21.13 -4.53 -11.52
C PHE A 70 -20.13 -4.62 -12.66
N SER A 71 -19.20 -5.56 -12.57
CA SER A 71 -18.30 -5.89 -13.66
C SER A 71 -19.06 -6.50 -14.84
N LEU A 72 -18.47 -6.41 -16.03
CA LEU A 72 -19.11 -6.87 -17.26
C LEU A 72 -19.09 -8.41 -17.42
N ASP A 73 -18.21 -9.10 -16.70
CA ASP A 73 -18.05 -10.55 -16.65
C ASP A 73 -19.02 -11.20 -15.65
N GLU A 74 -20.30 -11.30 -16.02
CA GLU A 74 -21.39 -11.65 -15.08
C GLU A 74 -21.20 -12.98 -14.35
N TYR A 75 -20.76 -14.01 -15.07
CA TYR A 75 -20.61 -15.37 -14.54
C TYR A 75 -19.36 -15.58 -13.68
N LEU A 76 -18.40 -14.65 -13.73
CA LEU A 76 -17.10 -14.78 -13.04
C LEU A 76 -16.90 -13.73 -11.95
N ARG A 77 -17.97 -13.02 -11.55
CA ARG A 77 -17.93 -11.95 -10.53
C ARG A 77 -17.35 -12.40 -9.19
N GLN A 78 -17.50 -13.67 -8.85
CA GLN A 78 -16.97 -14.26 -7.61
C GLN A 78 -15.45 -14.40 -7.60
N ILE A 79 -14.82 -14.54 -8.77
CA ILE A 79 -13.37 -14.67 -8.88
C ILE A 79 -12.77 -13.27 -8.71
N THR A 80 -11.97 -13.07 -7.67
CA THR A 80 -11.21 -11.83 -7.44
C THR A 80 -9.75 -12.17 -7.20
N GLY A 81 -8.86 -11.20 -7.32
CA GLY A 81 -7.42 -11.43 -7.13
C GLY A 81 -6.64 -10.13 -7.18
N GLN A 82 -5.36 -10.16 -6.82
CA GLN A 82 -4.54 -8.95 -6.62
C GLN A 82 -4.47 -8.00 -7.83
N VAL A 83 -4.60 -8.51 -9.06
CA VAL A 83 -4.59 -7.71 -10.29
C VAL A 83 -6.00 -7.38 -10.81
N LEU A 84 -7.03 -8.02 -10.24
CA LEU A 84 -8.42 -7.90 -10.67
C LEU A 84 -9.26 -7.13 -9.64
N ALA A 85 -10.02 -6.14 -10.11
CA ALA A 85 -11.00 -5.43 -9.30
C ALA A 85 -12.11 -6.39 -8.90
N ALA A 86 -12.84 -6.07 -7.84
CA ALA A 86 -14.00 -6.84 -7.43
C ALA A 86 -15.04 -6.95 -8.56
N GLY A 87 -15.70 -8.11 -8.65
CA GLY A 87 -16.83 -8.30 -9.57
C GLY A 87 -18.01 -7.38 -9.26
N ILE A 88 -18.16 -7.02 -7.98
CA ILE A 88 -19.09 -5.99 -7.52
C ILE A 88 -18.27 -5.01 -6.70
N LEU A 89 -18.18 -3.77 -7.17
CA LEU A 89 -17.46 -2.70 -6.48
C LEU A 89 -18.48 -1.75 -5.86
N LYS A 90 -18.61 -1.78 -4.54
CA LYS A 90 -19.48 -0.88 -3.77
C LYS A 90 -18.72 0.40 -3.43
N LEU A 91 -19.22 1.55 -3.91
CA LEU A 91 -18.57 2.85 -3.74
C LEU A 91 -19.47 3.82 -2.98
N GLN A 92 -18.89 4.67 -2.14
CA GLN A 92 -19.56 5.76 -1.43
C GLN A 92 -18.84 7.09 -1.72
N VAL A 93 -19.58 8.20 -1.71
CA VAL A 93 -18.96 9.53 -1.80
C VAL A 93 -18.15 9.81 -0.53
N GLY A 94 -16.93 10.33 -0.72
CA GLY A 94 -16.00 10.70 0.34
C GLY A 94 -15.13 9.55 0.88
N MET A 95 -15.31 8.31 0.43
CA MET A 95 -14.44 7.22 0.89
C MET A 95 -13.14 7.14 0.05
N PRO A 96 -12.03 6.69 0.66
CA PRO A 96 -10.76 6.52 -0.03
C PRO A 96 -10.68 5.24 -0.85
N PHE A 97 -9.99 5.33 -1.99
CA PHE A 97 -9.66 4.24 -2.88
C PHE A 97 -8.22 4.30 -3.34
N MET A 98 -7.72 3.17 -3.83
CA MET A 98 -6.43 3.05 -4.48
C MET A 98 -6.63 2.56 -5.92
N LEU A 99 -5.93 3.19 -6.87
CA LEU A 99 -5.81 2.67 -8.23
C LEU A 99 -5.01 1.37 -8.22
N ILE A 100 -5.55 0.31 -8.84
CA ILE A 100 -4.87 -1.00 -8.89
C ILE A 100 -4.07 -1.23 -10.18
N ARG A 101 -4.06 -0.25 -11.09
CA ARG A 101 -3.23 -0.26 -12.31
C ARG A 101 -2.90 1.16 -12.74
N ASN A 102 -1.92 1.26 -13.62
CA ASN A 102 -1.63 2.52 -14.31
C ASN A 102 -2.80 2.90 -15.23
N TYR A 103 -3.29 4.14 -15.05
CA TYR A 103 -4.36 4.74 -15.85
C TYR A 103 -3.82 5.92 -16.66
N TYR A 104 -3.22 6.92 -15.99
CA TYR A 104 -2.54 8.04 -16.63
C TYR A 104 -1.41 8.58 -15.74
N SER A 105 -0.26 7.91 -15.73
CA SER A 105 0.83 8.17 -14.78
C SER A 105 1.40 9.59 -14.85
N LYS A 106 1.36 10.25 -16.03
CA LYS A 106 1.80 11.65 -16.18
C LYS A 106 1.00 12.64 -15.32
N PHE A 107 -0.23 12.28 -14.94
CA PHE A 107 -1.10 13.09 -14.09
C PHE A 107 -1.19 12.57 -12.65
N GLY A 108 -0.32 11.62 -12.26
CA GLY A 108 -0.35 11.00 -10.94
C GLY A 108 -1.46 9.96 -10.77
N LEU A 109 -2.02 9.44 -11.87
CA LEU A 109 -2.99 8.34 -11.85
C LEU A 109 -2.30 7.00 -12.16
N CYS A 110 -1.45 6.55 -11.25
CA CYS A 110 -0.71 5.29 -11.35
C CYS A 110 -1.19 4.24 -10.33
N ASN A 111 -0.71 2.99 -10.47
CA ASN A 111 -0.95 1.94 -9.48
C ASN A 111 -0.45 2.40 -8.09
N GLY A 112 -1.29 2.23 -7.06
CA GLY A 112 -0.99 2.70 -5.71
C GLY A 112 -1.45 4.13 -5.40
N SER A 113 -1.87 4.91 -6.40
CA SER A 113 -2.37 6.27 -6.17
C SER A 113 -3.64 6.24 -5.33
N ARG A 114 -3.63 6.95 -4.20
CA ARG A 114 -4.79 7.12 -3.31
C ARG A 114 -5.68 8.26 -3.80
N LEU A 115 -6.99 8.05 -3.76
CA LEU A 115 -8.01 8.91 -4.31
C LEU A 115 -9.21 9.00 -3.37
N ILE A 116 -9.92 10.12 -3.34
CA ILE A 116 -11.24 10.26 -2.71
C ILE A 116 -12.31 10.31 -3.79
N VAL A 117 -13.38 9.53 -3.65
CA VAL A 117 -14.57 9.66 -4.51
C VAL A 117 -15.29 10.97 -4.20
N THR A 118 -15.48 11.81 -5.20
CA THR A 118 -16.24 13.05 -5.06
C THR A 118 -17.65 12.92 -5.63
N HIS A 119 -17.81 12.17 -6.74
CA HIS A 119 -19.12 11.96 -7.36
C HIS A 119 -19.21 10.55 -7.99
N LEU A 120 -20.41 9.96 -7.91
CA LEU A 120 -20.72 8.65 -8.47
C LEU A 120 -21.55 8.82 -9.75
N LEU A 121 -20.97 8.51 -10.91
CA LEU A 121 -21.64 8.58 -12.21
C LEU A 121 -22.13 7.19 -12.65
N ASN A 122 -22.90 7.12 -13.74
CA ASN A 122 -23.49 5.85 -14.19
C ASN A 122 -22.47 4.78 -14.60
N ARG A 123 -21.36 5.18 -15.21
CA ARG A 123 -20.31 4.25 -15.72
C ARG A 123 -18.88 4.69 -15.39
N ALA A 124 -18.76 5.70 -14.55
CA ALA A 124 -17.52 6.36 -14.18
C ALA A 124 -17.65 6.90 -12.75
N ILE A 125 -16.56 7.41 -12.21
CA ILE A 125 -16.55 8.21 -11.00
C ILE A 125 -15.80 9.51 -11.25
N LYS A 126 -16.07 10.51 -10.42
CA LYS A 126 -15.20 11.67 -10.28
C LYS A 126 -14.46 11.53 -8.96
N GLU A 127 -13.16 11.79 -8.98
CA GLU A 127 -12.29 11.56 -7.83
C GLU A 127 -11.28 12.70 -7.66
N ARG A 128 -10.68 12.77 -6.48
CA ARG A 128 -9.62 13.73 -6.13
C ARG A 128 -8.38 12.99 -5.66
N ILE A 129 -7.20 13.37 -6.16
CA ILE A 129 -5.94 12.76 -5.75
C ILE A 129 -5.56 13.13 -4.31
N ILE A 130 -5.25 12.12 -3.51
CA ILE A 130 -4.63 12.25 -2.19
C ILE A 130 -3.12 12.14 -2.38
N SER A 131 -2.42 13.27 -2.33
CA SER A 131 -0.96 13.30 -2.37
C SER A 131 -0.43 14.55 -1.68
N GLN A 132 0.73 14.41 -1.02
CA GLN A 132 1.49 15.55 -0.49
C GLN A 132 2.26 16.28 -1.60
N ASP A 133 2.41 15.67 -2.79
CA ASP A 133 3.03 16.32 -3.94
C ASP A 133 2.07 17.34 -4.56
N PRO A 134 2.37 18.65 -4.52
CA PRO A 134 1.48 19.70 -5.02
C PRO A 134 1.25 19.61 -6.54
N ARG A 135 2.07 18.84 -7.29
CA ARG A 135 1.85 18.60 -8.72
C ARG A 135 0.63 17.72 -8.98
N PHE A 136 0.23 16.90 -8.01
CA PHE A 136 -0.85 15.91 -8.18
C PHE A 136 -1.96 16.08 -7.14
N GLY A 137 -1.60 16.37 -5.89
CA GLY A 137 -2.54 16.47 -4.76
C GLY A 137 -3.67 17.47 -5.02
N GLY A 138 -4.89 17.08 -4.68
CA GLY A 138 -6.08 17.91 -4.82
C GLY A 138 -6.66 18.01 -6.24
N LYS A 139 -5.96 17.52 -7.28
CA LYS A 139 -6.49 17.51 -8.64
C LYS A 139 -7.62 16.50 -8.78
N GLU A 140 -8.65 16.88 -9.55
CA GLU A 140 -9.80 16.04 -9.82
C GLU A 140 -9.80 15.48 -11.23
N TYR A 141 -10.21 14.22 -11.36
CA TYR A 141 -10.31 13.51 -12.63
C TYR A 141 -11.60 12.69 -12.68
N ILE A 142 -11.88 12.16 -13.87
CA ILE A 142 -12.95 11.18 -14.08
C ILE A 142 -12.30 9.86 -14.51
N ILE A 143 -12.45 8.82 -13.69
CA ILE A 143 -12.02 7.46 -14.03
C ILE A 143 -13.21 6.67 -14.58
N SER A 144 -12.96 6.03 -15.72
CA SER A 144 -13.89 5.11 -16.37
C SER A 144 -13.40 3.66 -16.26
N ARG A 145 -14.23 2.71 -16.68
CA ARG A 145 -13.91 1.28 -16.61
C ARG A 145 -12.71 0.95 -17.52
N ALA A 146 -11.76 0.20 -16.99
CA ALA A 146 -10.63 -0.36 -17.72
C ALA A 146 -10.75 -1.89 -17.81
N SER A 147 -10.21 -2.48 -18.87
CA SER A 147 -10.08 -3.94 -19.00
C SER A 147 -8.80 -4.39 -18.32
N MET A 148 -8.92 -5.31 -17.36
CA MET A 148 -7.80 -5.93 -16.64
C MET A 148 -7.79 -7.42 -16.88
N THR A 149 -6.59 -7.98 -16.96
CA THR A 149 -6.39 -9.39 -17.28
C THR A 149 -5.75 -10.07 -16.08
N SER A 150 -6.28 -11.23 -15.65
CA SER A 150 -5.59 -12.07 -14.67
C SER A 150 -4.25 -12.50 -15.26
N ARG A 151 -3.16 -12.25 -14.55
CA ARG A 151 -1.86 -12.85 -14.88
C ARG A 151 -1.52 -13.83 -13.76
N GLU A 152 -1.26 -15.05 -14.19
CA GLU A 152 -0.73 -16.20 -13.44
C GLU A 152 -1.70 -16.82 -12.41
N ASP A 153 -1.61 -18.16 -12.25
CA ASP A 153 -2.37 -19.07 -11.36
C ASP A 153 -3.78 -19.60 -11.73
N VAL A 154 -4.26 -19.41 -12.96
CA VAL A 154 -5.49 -20.10 -13.45
C VAL A 154 -5.32 -20.70 -14.83
N SER A 155 -5.99 -21.84 -15.06
CA SER A 155 -5.98 -22.59 -16.34
C SER A 155 -6.55 -21.82 -17.54
N PHE A 156 -7.11 -20.63 -17.32
CA PHE A 156 -7.61 -19.75 -18.35
C PHE A 156 -7.32 -18.28 -18.01
N THR A 157 -7.16 -17.47 -19.05
CA THR A 157 -6.99 -16.01 -18.93
C THR A 157 -8.35 -15.35 -18.74
N MET A 158 -8.58 -14.70 -17.60
CA MET A 158 -9.79 -13.92 -17.35
C MET A 158 -9.56 -12.44 -17.69
N VAL A 159 -10.50 -11.83 -18.41
CA VAL A 159 -10.52 -10.38 -18.66
C VAL A 159 -11.74 -9.77 -17.98
N ARG A 160 -11.50 -8.83 -17.05
CA ARG A 160 -12.53 -8.08 -16.32
C ARG A 160 -12.54 -6.63 -16.76
N LYS A 161 -13.70 -6.14 -17.23
CA LYS A 161 -13.93 -4.72 -17.51
C LYS A 161 -14.66 -4.06 -16.34
N GLN A 162 -13.92 -3.29 -15.54
CA GLN A 162 -14.39 -2.68 -14.29
C GLN A 162 -13.66 -1.36 -14.00
N LEU A 163 -14.18 -0.55 -13.07
CA LEU A 163 -13.39 0.54 -12.49
C LEU A 163 -12.11 -0.02 -11.85
N PRO A 164 -10.91 0.49 -12.19
CA PRO A 164 -9.63 -0.06 -11.73
C PRO A 164 -9.30 0.40 -10.29
N LEU A 165 -10.20 0.15 -9.34
CA LEU A 165 -10.14 0.71 -7.99
C LEU A 165 -10.35 -0.36 -6.92
N ARG A 166 -9.79 -0.13 -5.72
CA ARG A 166 -10.11 -0.86 -4.49
C ARG A 166 -10.23 0.09 -3.30
N PRO A 167 -11.16 -0.16 -2.35
CA PRO A 167 -11.23 0.61 -1.10
C PRO A 167 -9.85 0.69 -0.42
N CYS A 168 -9.57 1.82 0.25
CA CYS A 168 -8.24 2.09 0.80
C CYS A 168 -8.28 2.84 2.15
N PHE A 169 -9.07 2.33 3.08
CA PHE A 169 -8.91 2.61 4.51
C PHE A 169 -7.73 1.82 5.08
N SER A 170 -7.58 0.58 4.61
CA SER A 170 -6.40 -0.24 4.82
C SER A 170 -5.66 -0.46 3.50
N MET A 171 -4.36 -0.65 3.58
CA MET A 171 -3.51 -1.07 2.47
C MET A 171 -2.43 -2.04 2.96
N THR A 172 -1.81 -2.78 2.05
CA THR A 172 -0.69 -3.62 2.46
C THR A 172 0.52 -2.77 2.82
N ILE A 173 1.36 -3.28 3.73
CA ILE A 173 2.60 -2.63 4.12
C ILE A 173 3.45 -2.30 2.87
N ASN A 174 3.53 -3.22 1.91
CA ASN A 174 4.28 -3.01 0.67
C ASN A 174 3.71 -1.83 -0.14
N LYS A 175 2.39 -1.65 -0.20
CA LYS A 175 1.75 -0.53 -0.91
C LYS A 175 1.90 0.81 -0.20
N SER A 176 2.24 0.80 1.09
CA SER A 176 2.54 2.01 1.86
C SER A 176 3.98 2.53 1.68
N GLN A 177 4.84 1.77 0.99
CA GLN A 177 6.25 2.14 0.80
C GLN A 177 6.38 3.52 0.13
N GLY A 178 7.24 4.36 0.70
CA GLY A 178 7.46 5.74 0.24
C GLY A 178 6.41 6.75 0.70
N GLN A 179 5.34 6.33 1.39
CA GLN A 179 4.36 7.23 1.99
C GLN A 179 4.75 7.56 3.44
N THR A 180 4.55 8.81 3.85
CA THR A 180 4.62 9.22 5.27
C THR A 180 3.21 9.54 5.74
N LEU A 181 2.80 8.94 6.85
CA LEU A 181 1.46 9.05 7.42
C LEU A 181 1.55 9.74 8.79
N LYS A 182 0.55 10.56 9.13
CA LYS A 182 0.49 11.19 10.46
C LYS A 182 0.01 10.24 11.53
N GLN A 183 -0.85 9.28 11.19
CA GLN A 183 -1.37 8.28 12.11
C GLN A 183 -1.51 6.92 11.42
N VAL A 184 -1.11 5.85 12.09
CA VAL A 184 -1.04 4.51 11.50
C VAL A 184 -1.54 3.46 12.47
N GLY A 185 -2.42 2.57 12.00
CA GLY A 185 -2.67 1.29 12.64
C GLY A 185 -1.91 0.20 11.90
N VAL A 186 -1.13 -0.61 12.60
CA VAL A 186 -0.43 -1.75 11.99
C VAL A 186 -1.10 -3.04 12.44
N ASP A 187 -1.78 -3.71 11.51
CA ASP A 187 -2.41 -5.01 11.73
C ASP A 187 -1.38 -6.13 11.52
N LEU A 188 -0.88 -6.66 12.64
CA LEU A 188 0.00 -7.82 12.73
C LEU A 188 -0.73 -9.02 13.35
N SER A 189 -2.07 -9.11 13.21
CA SER A 189 -2.82 -10.33 13.60
C SER A 189 -2.23 -11.57 12.93
N THR A 190 -1.68 -11.38 11.72
CA THR A 190 -0.82 -12.32 11.02
C THR A 190 0.56 -11.69 10.88
N SER A 191 1.59 -12.38 11.37
CA SER A 191 2.97 -11.92 11.34
C SER A 191 3.47 -11.61 9.92
N THR A 192 4.44 -10.70 9.83
CA THR A 192 5.09 -10.36 8.56
C THR A 192 5.85 -11.56 8.02
N PHE A 193 5.75 -11.78 6.71
CA PHE A 193 6.30 -12.98 6.05
C PHE A 193 7.48 -12.66 5.14
N THR A 194 7.85 -11.38 5.00
CA THR A 194 8.94 -10.94 4.14
C THR A 194 9.94 -10.09 4.92
N PRO A 195 11.23 -10.18 4.58
CA PRO A 195 12.25 -9.34 5.20
C PRO A 195 11.91 -7.85 5.06
N TRP A 196 12.24 -7.07 6.09
CA TRP A 196 12.05 -5.61 6.13
C TRP A 196 10.61 -5.13 6.15
N GLN A 197 9.61 -6.01 6.04
CA GLN A 197 8.21 -5.62 6.03
C GLN A 197 7.80 -4.97 7.35
N LEU A 198 8.21 -5.54 8.48
CA LEU A 198 7.94 -4.93 9.79
C LEU A 198 8.57 -3.53 9.90
N TYR A 199 9.84 -3.40 9.50
CA TYR A 199 10.52 -2.10 9.46
C TYR A 199 9.82 -1.10 8.53
N ALA A 200 9.37 -1.55 7.36
CA ALA A 200 8.64 -0.72 6.42
C ALA A 200 7.35 -0.18 7.04
N ALA A 201 6.61 -0.99 7.81
CA ALA A 201 5.41 -0.57 8.52
C ALA A 201 5.71 0.46 9.62
N LEU A 202 6.67 0.16 10.51
CA LEU A 202 7.00 1.01 11.65
C LEU A 202 7.61 2.35 11.24
N SER A 203 8.27 2.41 10.08
CA SER A 203 8.85 3.64 9.53
C SER A 203 7.83 4.55 8.82
N ARG A 204 6.54 4.21 8.77
CA ARG A 204 5.52 5.05 8.10
C ARG A 204 5.09 6.27 8.91
N VAL A 205 5.35 6.29 10.22
CA VAL A 205 5.01 7.38 11.12
C VAL A 205 6.26 8.12 11.58
N THR A 206 6.16 9.43 11.78
CA THR A 206 7.27 10.25 12.32
C THR A 206 7.30 10.29 13.85
N ASP A 207 6.17 9.99 14.50
CA ASP A 207 6.01 9.97 15.96
C ASP A 207 5.34 8.65 16.39
N VAL A 208 6.01 7.89 17.24
CA VAL A 208 5.52 6.59 17.73
C VAL A 208 4.19 6.68 18.46
N ARG A 209 3.84 7.84 19.02
CA ARG A 209 2.56 8.07 19.71
C ARG A 209 1.36 8.03 18.75
N ASN A 210 1.61 8.25 17.46
CA ASN A 210 0.59 8.19 16.42
C ASN A 210 0.54 6.80 15.75
N MET A 211 1.06 5.77 16.41
CA MET A 211 1.00 4.39 15.94
C MET A 211 0.40 3.48 17.00
N ILE A 212 -0.45 2.56 16.53
CA ILE A 212 -0.94 1.42 17.31
C ILE A 212 -0.69 0.13 16.53
N VAL A 213 -0.28 -0.92 17.23
CA VAL A 213 -0.02 -2.24 16.63
C VAL A 213 -1.04 -3.25 17.16
N LEU A 214 -1.74 -3.93 16.26
CA LEU A 214 -2.64 -5.03 16.61
C LEU A 214 -1.86 -6.35 16.55
N LEU A 215 -1.87 -7.10 17.67
CA LEU A 215 -1.18 -8.39 17.81
C LEU A 215 -2.15 -9.49 18.24
N PRO A 216 -1.88 -10.77 17.88
CA PRO A 216 -2.65 -11.89 18.39
C PRO A 216 -2.36 -12.11 19.89
N LEU A 217 -3.39 -11.99 20.74
CA LEU A 217 -3.45 -12.40 22.16
C LEU A 217 -2.25 -12.02 23.08
N GLU A 218 -2.42 -11.02 23.96
CA GLU A 218 -1.58 -10.66 25.14
C GLU A 218 -0.05 -10.77 25.03
N GLN A 219 0.51 -10.86 23.83
CA GLN A 219 1.93 -10.90 23.57
C GLN A 219 2.32 -9.58 22.91
N ARG A 220 3.35 -8.92 23.44
CA ARG A 220 3.98 -7.75 22.81
C ARG A 220 5.00 -8.16 21.75
N THR A 221 4.92 -9.39 21.24
CA THR A 221 5.92 -9.96 20.33
C THR A 221 5.33 -10.28 18.96
N THR A 222 6.12 -10.11 17.90
CA THR A 222 5.80 -10.60 16.56
C THR A 222 7.01 -11.31 15.95
N ASP A 223 6.75 -12.27 15.07
CA ASP A 223 7.80 -12.82 14.23
C ASP A 223 8.24 -11.78 13.20
N ASN A 224 9.55 -11.64 13.04
CA ASN A 224 10.19 -10.82 12.02
C ASN A 224 11.10 -11.71 11.16
N VAL A 225 11.05 -11.50 9.85
CA VAL A 225 11.92 -12.20 8.92
C VAL A 225 13.21 -11.41 8.75
N VAL A 226 14.34 -12.03 9.06
CA VAL A 226 15.67 -11.42 8.90
C VAL A 226 16.55 -12.30 8.01
N TYR A 227 17.28 -11.66 7.11
CA TYR A 227 18.36 -12.26 6.34
C TYR A 227 19.56 -12.51 7.26
N PRO A 228 20.00 -13.77 7.46
CA PRO A 228 21.15 -14.07 8.31
C PRO A 228 22.39 -13.26 7.94
N GLU A 229 22.57 -12.95 6.66
CA GLU A 229 23.70 -12.18 6.11
C GLU A 229 23.81 -10.77 6.70
N VAL A 230 22.69 -10.18 7.14
CA VAL A 230 22.66 -8.86 7.78
C VAL A 230 23.14 -8.93 9.23
N LEU A 231 22.93 -10.08 9.89
CA LEU A 231 23.32 -10.31 11.29
C LEU A 231 24.78 -10.76 11.40
N LEU A 232 25.34 -11.32 10.33
CA LEU A 232 26.74 -11.74 10.28
C LEU A 232 27.63 -10.53 10.03
N ARG A 233 28.49 -10.21 11.01
CA ARG A 233 29.57 -9.24 10.82
C ARG A 233 30.46 -9.77 9.68
N PRO A 234 30.80 -8.97 8.65
CA PRO A 234 31.73 -9.44 7.63
C PRO A 234 33.03 -9.90 8.32
N PRO A 235 33.65 -11.01 7.86
CA PRO A 235 34.89 -11.47 8.44
C PRO A 235 35.89 -10.31 8.44
N MET A 236 36.66 -10.16 9.52
CA MET A 236 37.73 -9.17 9.60
C MET A 236 38.71 -9.45 8.46
N ILE A 237 38.60 -8.71 7.37
CA ILE A 237 39.54 -8.81 6.27
C ILE A 237 40.81 -8.12 6.73
N ASN A 238 41.93 -8.85 6.79
CA ASN A 238 43.24 -8.26 7.07
C ASN A 238 43.55 -7.23 5.96
N PRO A 239 43.72 -5.93 6.27
CA PRO A 239 43.89 -4.88 5.27
C PRO A 239 45.07 -5.11 4.31
N GLU A 240 46.05 -5.91 4.70
CA GLU A 240 47.22 -6.26 3.88
C GLU A 240 46.96 -7.34 2.81
N THR A 241 45.81 -8.02 2.87
CA THR A 241 45.49 -9.15 1.97
C THR A 241 44.43 -8.81 0.91
N VAL A 242 43.97 -7.56 0.84
CA VAL A 242 42.95 -7.14 -0.12
C VAL A 242 43.64 -6.72 -1.42
N PRO A 243 43.45 -7.42 -2.55
CA PRO A 243 43.87 -6.86 -3.83
C PRO A 243 43.09 -5.56 -4.05
N LEU A 244 43.73 -4.54 -4.62
CA LEU A 244 43.08 -3.30 -5.04
C LEU A 244 42.16 -3.58 -6.24
N TRP A 245 41.03 -4.22 -6.00
CA TRP A 245 39.89 -4.21 -6.91
C TRP A 245 38.90 -3.17 -6.39
N PRO A 246 38.31 -2.32 -7.26
CA PRO A 246 37.27 -1.43 -6.83
C PRO A 246 36.11 -2.27 -6.29
N VAL A 247 35.81 -2.11 -5.00
CA VAL A 247 34.62 -2.69 -4.37
C VAL A 247 33.41 -2.07 -5.05
N THR A 248 32.95 -2.75 -6.09
CA THR A 248 31.64 -2.49 -6.67
C THR A 248 30.66 -3.23 -5.77
N ILE A 249 30.03 -2.50 -4.85
CA ILE A 249 28.78 -2.99 -4.25
C ILE A 249 27.88 -3.31 -5.43
N PRO A 250 27.37 -4.55 -5.59
CA PRO A 250 26.50 -4.87 -6.70
C PRO A 250 25.27 -3.97 -6.60
N ARG A 251 25.23 -2.93 -7.44
CA ARG A 251 23.99 -2.29 -7.82
C ARG A 251 23.15 -3.41 -8.42
N THR A 252 22.03 -3.72 -7.80
CA THR A 252 20.95 -4.46 -8.46
C THR A 252 20.82 -3.88 -9.86
N ARG A 253 21.03 -4.72 -10.86
CA ARG A 253 21.17 -4.33 -12.27
C ARG A 253 19.82 -3.81 -12.76
N ALA A 254 19.58 -2.51 -12.59
CA ALA A 254 18.58 -1.81 -13.38
C ALA A 254 19.05 -1.86 -14.83
N LEU A 255 18.33 -2.59 -15.69
CA LEU A 255 18.49 -2.52 -17.13
C LEU A 255 18.12 -1.11 -17.58
N LEU A 256 19.12 -0.22 -17.67
CA LEU A 256 19.02 1.01 -18.42
C LEU A 256 19.36 0.69 -19.87
N ILE A 257 18.37 0.84 -20.75
CA ILE A 257 18.59 0.98 -22.19
C ILE A 257 19.35 2.30 -22.37
N GLU A 258 20.58 2.22 -22.84
CA GLU A 258 21.42 3.38 -23.19
C GLU A 258 20.70 4.24 -24.25
N ASN A 259 20.62 5.54 -24.00
CA ASN A 259 20.50 6.54 -25.04
C ASN A 259 21.64 7.55 -24.82
N ASP A 260 22.54 7.60 -25.79
CA ASP A 260 23.71 8.45 -25.85
C ASP A 260 23.38 9.95 -25.72
N GLY A 261 24.22 10.67 -24.96
CA GLY A 261 24.48 12.10 -25.19
C GLY A 261 24.25 13.06 -24.01
N ALA A 262 25.37 13.59 -23.48
CA ALA A 262 25.56 14.87 -22.76
C ALA A 262 25.72 14.84 -21.20
N PRO A 263 26.53 15.78 -20.63
CA PRO A 263 27.39 15.52 -19.48
C PRO A 263 26.80 15.87 -18.09
N GLU A 264 27.45 15.29 -17.07
CA GLU A 264 27.15 15.38 -15.65
C GLU A 264 26.98 16.80 -15.10
N GLN A 265 25.78 17.06 -14.55
CA GLN A 265 25.61 18.00 -13.44
C GLN A 265 24.80 17.32 -12.33
N LEU A 266 25.39 17.33 -11.13
CA LEU A 266 24.82 16.84 -9.87
C LEU A 266 23.37 17.30 -9.69
N ARG A 267 22.43 16.35 -9.54
CA ARG A 267 21.06 16.61 -9.07
C ARG A 267 20.79 15.91 -7.74
N PRO A 268 19.98 16.50 -6.83
CA PRO A 268 19.67 15.91 -5.54
C PRO A 268 18.71 14.72 -5.68
N PHE A 269 18.76 13.81 -4.69
CA PHE A 269 17.92 12.62 -4.52
C PHE A 269 16.51 12.77 -5.10
N GLY A 270 16.22 12.01 -6.17
CA GLY A 270 14.93 12.00 -6.85
C GLY A 270 14.44 10.58 -7.11
N TYR A 271 13.25 10.28 -6.57
CA TYR A 271 12.23 9.31 -6.98
C TYR A 271 12.66 8.01 -7.71
N LEU A 272 12.47 6.87 -7.03
CA LEU A 272 12.43 5.54 -7.66
C LEU A 272 11.33 5.49 -8.74
N SER A 273 11.70 4.96 -9.90
CA SER A 273 10.84 4.83 -11.09
C SER A 273 9.85 3.67 -10.95
N SER A 274 8.68 3.85 -11.55
CA SER A 274 7.47 3.01 -11.44
C SER A 274 7.53 1.64 -12.15
N LEU A 275 8.71 1.09 -12.41
CA LEU A 275 8.89 -0.19 -13.11
C LEU A 275 9.30 -1.33 -12.17
N GLU A 276 9.97 -1.03 -11.04
CA GLU A 276 10.34 -2.07 -10.06
C GLU A 276 9.16 -2.55 -9.21
N SER A 277 8.04 -1.82 -9.21
CA SER A 277 6.80 -2.26 -8.56
C SER A 277 6.03 -3.34 -9.33
N GLU A 278 6.46 -3.72 -10.54
CA GLU A 278 5.82 -4.74 -11.37
C GLU A 278 6.59 -6.08 -11.42
N GLN A 279 7.79 -6.19 -10.83
CA GLN A 279 8.60 -7.43 -10.83
C GLN A 279 8.92 -8.00 -9.45
N ILE A 280 8.44 -7.37 -8.38
CA ILE A 280 8.44 -7.96 -7.04
C ILE A 280 7.03 -7.73 -6.50
N TRP A 281 6.30 -8.82 -6.20
CA TRP A 281 4.91 -8.94 -5.69
C TRP A 281 3.79 -9.11 -6.71
#